data_AF-A0A2E0KBS2-F1
#
_entry.id   AF-A0A2E0KBS2-F1
#
_cell.length_a   1.000
_cell.length_b   1.000
_cell.length_c   1.000
_cell.angle_alpha   90.00
_cell.angle_beta   90.00
_cell.angle_gamma   90.00
#
_symmetry.space_group_name_H-M   'P 1'
#
loop_
_entity.id
_entity.type
_entity.pdbx_description
1 polymer ?
#
loop_
_entity_poly.entity_id
_entity_poly.type
_entity_poly.pdbx_seq_one_letter_code
_entity_poly.pdbx_strand_id
1 'polypeptide(L)'
;MNAPLADQLLAMGMQDLDIGLVLARLGDEHYDLNDTCLLAEVLAPNRIQAIETFIWGHLRPSFRGKRFCLSPDFLKSNVDWGSAWRLLRQRHGMGCVQLPKESDQDMVRFLFVAGRNALSPNTPVLDLDQADPHCSDQLIWGQPLKASAS
;
A
#
# COMPACT_ATOMS: atom_id res chain seq x y z
N MET A 1 -0.86 7.31 18.15
CA MET A 1 0.05 6.17 17.91
C MET A 1 -0.79 5.06 17.34
N ASN A 2 -0.40 4.51 16.20
CA ASN A 2 -1.11 3.38 15.61
C ASN A 2 -0.77 2.11 16.42
N ALA A 3 -1.67 1.12 16.41
CA ALA A 3 -1.37 -0.17 16.99
C ALA A 3 -0.16 -0.81 16.27
N PRO A 4 0.69 -1.61 16.93
CA PRO A 4 1.74 -2.37 16.28
C PRO A 4 1.23 -3.13 15.05
N LEU A 5 2.07 -3.28 14.01
CA LEU A 5 1.64 -3.94 12.77
C LEU A 5 1.09 -5.35 13.00
N ALA A 6 1.66 -6.10 13.95
CA ALA A 6 1.20 -7.43 14.33
C ALA A 6 -0.28 -7.44 14.75
N ASP A 7 -0.68 -6.46 15.57
CA ASP A 7 -2.06 -6.34 16.06
C ASP A 7 -3.02 -5.95 14.93
N GLN A 8 -2.57 -5.10 14.00
CA GLN A 8 -3.33 -4.74 12.81
C GLN A 8 -3.60 -5.97 11.91
N LEU A 9 -2.58 -6.81 11.70
CA LEU A 9 -2.70 -8.04 10.90
C LEU A 9 -3.58 -9.08 11.59
N LEU A 10 -3.46 -9.24 12.91
CA LEU A 10 -4.30 -10.12 13.71
C LEU A 10 -5.77 -9.68 13.66
N ALA A 11 -6.03 -8.37 13.74
CA ALA A 11 -7.38 -7.81 13.64
C ALA A 11 -8.05 -8.07 12.27
N MET A 12 -7.27 -8.31 11.21
CA MET A 12 -7.79 -8.75 9.91
C MET A 12 -8.06 -10.26 9.83
N GLY A 13 -7.81 -11.02 10.90
CA GLY A 13 -7.94 -12.48 10.91
C GLY A 13 -6.78 -13.20 10.22
N MET A 14 -5.60 -12.58 10.09
CA MET A 14 -4.41 -13.24 9.60
C MET A 14 -3.90 -14.28 10.60
N GLN A 15 -3.41 -15.42 10.09
CA GLN A 15 -2.86 -16.47 10.94
C GLN A 15 -1.47 -16.10 11.46
N ASP A 16 -1.12 -16.55 12.67
CA ASP A 16 0.17 -16.24 13.32
C ASP A 16 1.40 -16.56 12.46
N LEU A 17 1.33 -17.64 11.67
CA LEU A 17 2.40 -18.03 10.76
C LEU A 17 2.62 -16.98 9.65
N ASP A 18 1.53 -16.51 9.05
CA ASP A 18 1.57 -15.48 8.01
C ASP A 18 2.02 -14.14 8.60
N ILE A 19 1.55 -13.79 9.80
CA ILE A 19 2.00 -12.59 10.52
C ILE A 19 3.52 -12.65 10.73
N GLY A 20 4.03 -13.76 11.25
CA GLY A 20 5.47 -13.97 11.47
C GLY A 20 6.29 -13.78 10.19
N LEU A 21 5.80 -14.30 9.06
CA LEU A 21 6.44 -14.14 7.76
C LEU A 21 6.44 -12.69 7.27
N VAL A 22 5.34 -11.96 7.47
CA VAL A 22 5.23 -10.55 7.10
C VAL A 22 6.20 -9.70 7.92
N LEU A 23 6.21 -9.89 9.24
CA LEU A 23 7.10 -9.15 10.14
C LEU A 23 8.57 -9.45 9.85
N ALA A 24 8.92 -10.71 9.58
CA ALA A 24 10.29 -11.08 9.22
C ALA A 24 10.77 -10.38 7.94
N ARG A 25 9.94 -10.41 6.88
CA ARG A 25 10.29 -9.76 5.61
C ARG A 25 10.42 -8.25 5.72
N LEU A 26 9.53 -7.61 6.48
CA LEU A 26 9.63 -6.18 6.75
C LEU A 26 10.82 -5.85 7.64
N GLY A 27 11.18 -6.74 8.56
CA GLY A 27 12.41 -6.67 9.35
C GLY A 27 13.66 -6.70 8.49
N ASP A 28 13.75 -7.60 7.50
CA ASP A 28 14.85 -7.66 6.53
C ASP A 28 14.96 -6.36 5.72
N GLU A 29 13.83 -5.71 5.43
CA GLU A 29 13.76 -4.41 4.77
C GLU A 29 13.91 -3.21 5.74
N HIS A 30 14.23 -3.49 7.02
CA HIS A 30 14.49 -2.52 8.08
C HIS A 30 13.32 -1.58 8.38
N TYR A 31 12.09 -2.09 8.28
CA TYR A 31 10.91 -1.34 8.70
C TYR A 31 10.82 -1.23 10.23
N ASP A 32 10.42 -0.05 10.72
CA ASP A 32 10.01 0.10 12.12
C ASP A 32 8.60 -0.49 12.31
N LEU A 33 8.52 -1.72 12.79
CA LEU A 33 7.27 -2.46 12.92
C LEU A 33 6.28 -1.85 13.94
N ASN A 34 6.74 -0.97 14.82
CA ASN A 34 5.90 -0.25 15.77
C ASN A 34 5.23 0.99 15.14
N ASP A 35 5.84 1.56 14.10
CA ASP A 35 5.36 2.74 13.37
C ASP A 35 4.95 2.42 11.92
N THR A 36 4.86 1.12 11.59
CA THR A 36 4.42 0.65 10.27
C THR A 36 2.92 0.39 10.29
N CYS A 37 2.22 0.98 9.33
CA CYS A 37 0.79 0.89 9.16
C CYS A 37 0.46 -0.04 8.00
N LEU A 38 -0.53 -0.90 8.20
CA LEU A 38 -1.16 -1.62 7.11
C LEU A 38 -2.04 -0.65 6.30
N LEU A 39 -1.91 -0.69 4.97
CA LEU A 39 -2.68 0.14 4.05
C LEU A 39 -3.78 -0.64 3.34
N ALA A 40 -3.45 -1.81 2.81
CA ALA A 40 -4.39 -2.63 2.07
C ALA A 40 -3.91 -4.08 1.95
N GLU A 41 -4.87 -4.97 1.73
CA GLU A 41 -4.65 -6.30 1.20
C GLU A 41 -5.20 -6.35 -0.23
N VAL A 42 -4.41 -6.87 -1.17
CA VAL A 42 -4.79 -7.00 -2.58
C VAL A 42 -4.53 -8.42 -3.05
N LEU A 43 -5.52 -9.00 -3.72
CA LEU A 43 -5.43 -10.29 -4.39
C LEU A 43 -5.13 -10.05 -5.88
N ALA A 44 -4.01 -10.56 -6.39
CA ALA A 44 -3.62 -10.37 -7.79
C ALA A 44 -2.76 -11.53 -8.34
N PRO A 45 -2.69 -11.74 -9.67
CA PRO A 45 -1.87 -12.81 -10.25
C PRO A 45 -0.36 -12.61 -10.03
N ASN A 46 0.10 -11.36 -9.95
CA ASN A 46 1.50 -11.00 -9.72
C ASN A 46 1.64 -9.64 -9.05
N ARG A 47 2.86 -9.31 -8.63
CA ARG A 47 3.17 -8.09 -7.89
C ARG A 47 2.88 -6.80 -8.68
N ILE A 48 3.12 -6.80 -9.99
CA ILE A 48 2.89 -5.59 -10.82
C ILE A 48 1.39 -5.27 -10.87
N GLN A 49 0.56 -6.27 -11.10
CA GLN A 49 -0.90 -6.09 -11.08
C GLN A 49 -1.44 -5.75 -9.68
N ALA A 50 -0.83 -6.30 -8.62
CA ALA A 50 -1.14 -5.91 -7.25
C ALA A 50 -0.85 -4.43 -7.00
N ILE A 51 0.32 -3.94 -7.44
CA ILE A 51 0.73 -2.53 -7.33
C ILE A 51 -0.23 -1.64 -8.11
N GLU A 52 -0.55 -1.99 -9.35
CA GLU A 52 -1.52 -1.24 -10.16
C GLU A 52 -2.86 -1.14 -9.43
N THR A 53 -3.37 -2.26 -8.93
CA THR A 53 -4.65 -2.35 -8.22
C THR A 53 -4.63 -1.54 -6.93
N PHE A 54 -3.53 -1.61 -6.19
CA PHE A 54 -3.32 -0.81 -4.99
C PHE A 54 -3.33 0.69 -5.30
N ILE A 55 -2.57 1.12 -6.31
CA ILE A 55 -2.47 2.53 -6.67
C ILE A 55 -3.83 3.07 -7.13
N TRP A 56 -4.52 2.38 -8.03
CA TRP A 56 -5.81 2.88 -8.53
C TRP A 56 -6.97 2.71 -7.56
N GLY A 57 -6.99 1.60 -6.81
CA GLY A 57 -8.10 1.26 -5.92
C GLY A 57 -8.01 1.93 -4.55
N HIS A 58 -6.80 2.03 -4.00
CA HIS A 58 -6.58 2.45 -2.62
C HIS A 58 -5.88 3.81 -2.52
N LEU A 59 -4.94 4.10 -3.43
CA LEU A 59 -4.20 5.35 -3.41
C LEU A 59 -4.95 6.53 -4.07
N ARG A 60 -6.00 6.26 -4.87
CA ARG A 60 -6.86 7.27 -5.54
C ARG A 60 -6.10 8.50 -6.07
N PRO A 61 -5.08 8.32 -6.93
CA PRO A 61 -4.24 9.41 -7.40
C PRO A 61 -5.08 10.48 -8.09
N SER A 62 -4.92 11.75 -7.66
CA SER A 62 -5.53 12.90 -8.33
C SER A 62 -4.46 13.66 -9.11
N PHE A 63 -4.68 13.86 -10.41
CA PHE A 63 -3.77 14.60 -11.28
C PHE A 63 -4.33 16.01 -11.49
N ARG A 64 -3.75 17.03 -10.84
CA ARG A 64 -4.05 18.43 -11.16
C ARG A 64 -3.01 18.96 -12.15
N GLY A 65 -3.33 18.82 -13.44
CA GLY A 65 -2.58 19.39 -14.56
C GLY A 65 -3.56 19.73 -15.69
N LYS A 66 -3.29 20.79 -16.45
CA LYS A 66 -4.18 21.38 -17.47
C LYS A 66 -4.96 20.35 -18.32
N ARG A 67 -6.30 20.45 -18.29
CA ARG A 67 -7.34 20.16 -19.30
C ARG A 67 -7.09 19.10 -20.41
N PHE A 68 -6.40 17.99 -20.11
CA PHE A 68 -6.53 16.76 -20.89
C PHE A 68 -6.87 15.62 -19.94
N CYS A 69 -8.07 15.07 -20.11
CA CYS A 69 -8.53 13.89 -19.39
C CYS A 69 -8.15 12.67 -20.23
N LEU A 70 -7.06 11.99 -19.86
CA LEU A 70 -6.78 10.65 -20.39
C LEU A 70 -7.67 9.66 -19.64
N SER A 71 -8.19 8.65 -20.35
CA SER A 71 -8.92 7.58 -19.67
C SER A 71 -7.97 6.84 -18.72
N PRO A 72 -8.45 6.40 -17.54
CA PRO A 72 -7.65 5.59 -16.63
C PRO A 72 -7.04 4.37 -17.31
N ASP A 73 -7.74 3.75 -18.26
CA ASP A 73 -7.25 2.57 -18.99
C ASP A 73 -6.06 2.89 -19.90
N PHE A 74 -6.06 4.07 -20.52
CA PHE A 74 -4.91 4.55 -21.29
C PHE A 74 -3.70 4.76 -20.38
N LEU A 75 -3.90 5.38 -19.22
CA LEU A 75 -2.82 5.58 -18.24
C LEU A 75 -2.29 4.24 -17.72
N LYS A 76 -3.19 3.33 -17.33
CA LYS A 76 -2.82 2.03 -16.78
C LYS A 76 -1.90 1.23 -17.69
N SER A 77 -2.21 1.23 -18.98
CA SER A 77 -1.48 0.48 -20.00
C SER A 77 -0.11 1.08 -20.34
N ASN A 78 0.16 2.34 -19.95
CA ASN A 78 1.36 3.08 -20.34
C ASN A 78 2.25 3.49 -19.15
N VAL A 79 1.91 3.11 -17.93
CA VAL A 79 2.71 3.41 -16.73
C VAL A 79 3.70 2.28 -16.45
N ASP A 80 4.97 2.65 -16.23
CA ASP A 80 5.95 1.75 -15.61
C ASP A 80 5.67 1.65 -14.11
N TRP A 81 4.87 0.65 -13.74
CA TRP A 81 4.49 0.37 -12.36
C TRP A 81 5.66 0.04 -11.45
N GLY A 82 6.73 -0.56 -11.98
CA GLY A 82 7.92 -0.87 -11.20
C GLY A 82 8.66 0.39 -10.76
N SER A 83 8.80 1.36 -11.66
CA SER A 83 9.39 2.66 -11.35
C SER A 83 8.48 3.53 -10.49
N ALA A 84 7.18 3.55 -10.75
CA ALA A 84 6.20 4.25 -9.91
C ALA A 84 6.24 3.74 -8.46
N TRP A 85 6.28 2.42 -8.27
CA TRP A 85 6.39 1.80 -6.96
C TRP A 85 7.70 2.14 -6.24
N ARG A 86 8.82 2.16 -6.96
CA ARG A 86 10.12 2.54 -6.38
C ARG A 86 10.09 3.95 -5.79
N LEU A 87 9.46 4.89 -6.49
CA LEU A 87 9.29 6.26 -6.01
C LEU A 87 8.43 6.31 -4.73
N LEU A 88 7.32 5.55 -4.70
CA LEU A 88 6.46 5.45 -3.51
C LEU A 88 7.21 4.87 -2.30
N ARG A 89 8.03 3.85 -2.52
CA ARG A 89 8.87 3.25 -1.46
C ARG A 89 9.89 4.25 -0.90
N GLN A 90 10.57 5.00 -1.77
CA GLN A 90 11.61 5.95 -1.38
C GLN A 90 11.04 7.22 -0.72
N ARG A 91 9.91 7.74 -1.22
CA ARG A 91 9.35 9.01 -0.75
C ARG A 91 8.36 8.85 0.41
N HIS A 92 7.63 7.73 0.43
CA HIS A 92 6.50 7.51 1.34
C HIS A 92 6.63 6.21 2.14
N GLY A 93 7.81 5.60 2.14
CA GLY A 93 8.07 4.40 2.95
C GLY A 93 7.18 3.21 2.63
N MET A 94 6.59 3.13 1.43
CA MET A 94 5.65 2.07 1.10
C MET A 94 6.32 0.71 0.89
N GLY A 95 5.74 -0.34 1.48
CA GLY A 95 6.18 -1.73 1.40
C GLY A 95 5.11 -2.61 0.77
N CYS A 96 5.53 -3.69 0.11
CA CYS A 96 4.65 -4.66 -0.52
C CYS A 96 5.18 -6.06 -0.26
N VAL A 97 4.45 -6.83 0.55
CA VAL A 97 4.79 -8.19 0.98
C VAL A 97 3.85 -9.19 0.29
N GLN A 98 4.42 -10.15 -0.42
CA GLN A 98 3.67 -11.26 -1.03
C GLN A 98 3.50 -12.41 -0.02
N LEU A 99 2.29 -12.83 0.30
CA LEU A 99 2.09 -14.01 1.14
C LEU A 99 2.35 -15.31 0.37
N PRO A 100 2.62 -16.43 1.07
CA PRO A 100 2.70 -17.74 0.45
C PRO A 100 1.47 -18.04 -0.40
N LYS A 101 1.71 -18.62 -1.58
CA LYS A 101 0.67 -19.03 -2.52
C LYS A 101 0.56 -20.56 -2.48
N GLU A 102 -0.65 -21.09 -2.43
CA GLU A 102 -0.87 -22.51 -2.67
C GLU A 102 -0.69 -22.85 -4.15
N SER A 103 -0.32 -24.09 -4.47
CA SER A 103 -0.03 -24.54 -5.84
C SER A 103 -1.20 -24.37 -6.80
N ASP A 104 -2.43 -24.43 -6.27
CA ASP A 104 -3.65 -24.55 -7.07
C ASP A 104 -4.39 -23.21 -7.22
N GLN A 105 -3.83 -22.14 -6.66
CA GLN A 105 -4.41 -20.80 -6.76
C GLN A 105 -3.84 -20.10 -8.00
N ASP A 106 -4.62 -19.25 -8.66
CA ASP A 106 -4.12 -18.38 -9.73
C ASP A 106 -3.68 -17.02 -9.17
N MET A 107 -4.33 -16.59 -8.09
CA MET A 107 -4.09 -15.32 -7.43
C MET A 107 -3.17 -15.47 -6.22
N VAL A 108 -2.51 -14.39 -5.84
CA VAL A 108 -1.63 -14.30 -4.67
C VAL A 108 -2.05 -13.10 -3.83
N ARG A 109 -2.01 -13.25 -2.51
CA ARG A 109 -2.29 -12.17 -1.56
C ARG A 109 -1.05 -11.29 -1.40
N PHE A 110 -1.25 -9.99 -1.51
CA PHE A 110 -0.23 -8.96 -1.30
C PHE A 110 -0.68 -8.00 -0.22
N LEU A 111 0.20 -7.73 0.74
CA LEU A 111 -0.02 -6.73 1.77
C LEU A 111 0.77 -5.48 1.44
N PHE A 112 0.08 -4.35 1.49
CA PHE A 112 0.65 -3.03 1.31
C PHE A 112 0.75 -2.36 2.67
N VAL A 113 1.93 -1.86 2.99
CA VAL A 113 2.21 -1.17 4.25
C VAL A 113 2.87 0.18 3.97
N ALA A 114 2.86 1.08 4.95
CA ALA A 114 3.74 2.24 4.95
C ALA A 114 4.31 2.44 6.35
N GLY A 115 5.61 2.68 6.38
CA GLY A 115 6.34 2.90 7.61
C GLY A 115 7.75 3.38 7.33
N ARG A 116 8.42 3.82 8.37
CA ARG A 116 9.82 4.19 8.31
C ARG A 116 10.65 2.95 7.94
N ASN A 117 11.61 3.12 7.05
CA ASN A 117 12.53 2.06 6.67
C ASN A 117 13.88 2.62 6.19
N ALA A 118 14.80 1.76 5.78
CA ALA A 118 16.13 2.16 5.31
C ALA A 118 16.12 3.16 4.14
N LEU A 119 15.11 3.12 3.27
CA LEU A 119 14.97 4.01 2.11
C LEU A 119 14.19 5.29 2.41
N SER A 120 13.35 5.27 3.45
CA SER A 120 12.50 6.39 3.87
C SER A 120 12.56 6.51 5.40
N PRO A 121 13.57 7.21 5.95
CA PRO A 121 13.82 7.25 7.39
C PRO A 121 12.84 8.14 8.15
N ASN A 122 12.10 8.99 7.46
CA ASN A 122 11.07 9.85 8.04
C ASN A 122 9.73 9.11 8.10
N THR A 123 8.93 9.38 9.14
CA THR A 123 7.56 8.85 9.22
C THR A 123 6.81 9.29 7.96
N PRO A 124 6.24 8.34 7.20
CA PRO A 124 5.49 8.70 6.02
C PRO A 124 4.29 9.54 6.43
N VAL A 125 4.11 10.67 5.76
CA VAL A 125 2.91 11.51 5.93
C VAL A 125 1.76 10.77 5.26
N LEU A 126 1.10 9.92 6.04
CA LEU A 126 -0.13 9.23 5.69
C LEU A 126 -1.27 10.13 6.15
N ASP A 127 -1.57 11.19 5.41
CA ASP A 127 -2.76 12.00 5.70
C ASP A 127 -4.00 11.15 5.37
N LEU A 128 -4.57 10.55 6.42
CA LEU A 128 -5.73 9.66 6.32
C LEU A 128 -7.05 10.41 6.14
N ASP A 129 -7.08 11.74 6.25
CA ASP A 129 -8.33 12.52 6.20
C ASP A 129 -8.21 13.99 5.73
N GLN A 130 -7.12 14.42 5.10
CA GLN A 130 -7.03 15.79 4.57
C GLN A 130 -6.75 15.81 3.07
N ALA A 131 -7.82 16.02 2.30
CA ALA A 131 -7.73 16.74 1.04
C ALA A 131 -7.40 18.20 1.35
N ASP A 132 -6.13 18.53 1.59
CA ASP A 132 -5.69 19.93 1.63
C ASP A 132 -5.80 20.51 0.19
N PRO A 133 -6.67 21.52 -0.04
CA PRO A 133 -6.84 22.12 -1.36
C PRO A 133 -5.63 22.95 -1.82
N HIS A 134 -4.63 23.20 -0.96
CA HIS A 134 -3.47 24.05 -1.24
C HIS A 134 -2.12 23.34 -1.34
N CYS A 135 -2.05 22.01 -1.14
CA CYS A 135 -0.77 21.31 -1.23
C CYS A 135 -0.48 20.83 -2.67
N SER A 136 0.50 21.46 -3.33
CA SER A 136 1.18 20.84 -4.46
C SER A 136 2.09 19.72 -3.95
N ASP A 137 1.95 18.53 -4.52
CA ASP A 137 2.75 17.30 -4.30
C ASP A 137 2.29 16.32 -3.21
N GLN A 138 1.11 16.48 -2.59
CA GLN A 138 0.58 15.48 -1.66
C GLN A 138 -0.46 14.54 -2.31
N LEU A 139 -0.25 13.23 -2.14
CA LEU A 139 -1.20 12.18 -2.49
C LEU A 139 -2.26 12.07 -1.38
N ILE A 140 -3.54 12.18 -1.75
CA ILE A 140 -4.68 12.13 -0.82
C ILE A 140 -5.26 10.71 -0.81
N TRP A 141 -5.37 10.08 0.36
CA TRP A 141 -5.84 8.70 0.53
C TRP A 141 -7.34 8.61 0.84
N GLY A 142 -7.99 7.51 0.45
CA GLY A 142 -9.42 7.26 0.70
C GLY A 142 -9.68 6.55 2.04
N GLN A 143 -10.84 6.83 2.67
CA GLN A 143 -11.26 6.26 3.95
C GLN A 143 -11.39 4.72 3.97
N PRO A 144 -11.19 4.07 5.14
CA PRO A 144 -11.36 2.63 5.29
C PRO A 144 -12.81 2.18 5.07
N LEU A 145 -12.97 1.00 4.48
CA LEU A 145 -14.26 0.29 4.41
C LEU A 145 -14.80 0.12 5.84
N LYS A 146 -15.85 0.87 6.18
CA LYS A 146 -16.65 0.58 7.37
C LYS A 146 -17.28 -0.80 7.17
N ALA A 147 -17.08 -1.69 8.14
CA ALA A 147 -17.86 -2.91 8.24
C ALA A 147 -19.35 -2.52 8.26
N SER A 148 -20.10 -2.98 7.26
CA SER A 148 -21.55 -2.85 7.25
C SER A 148 -22.12 -3.65 8.42
N ALA A 149 -22.46 -2.96 9.49
CA ALA A 149 -23.39 -3.48 10.48
C ALA A 149 -24.80 -3.16 9.99
N SER A 150 -25.50 -4.18 9.46
CA SER A 150 -26.94 -4.46 9.55
C SER A 150 -27.29 -5.59 8.58
#